data_AF-A0A183B681-F1
#
_entry.id   AF-A0A183B681-F1
#
_cell.length_a   1.000
_cell.length_b   1.000
_cell.length_c   1.000
_cell.angle_alpha   90.00
_cell.angle_beta   90.00
_cell.angle_gamma   90.00
#
_symmetry.space_group_name_H-M   'P 1'
#
loop_
_entity.id
_entity.type
_entity.pdbx_description
1 polymer ?
#
loop_
_entity_poly.entity_id
_entity_poly.type
_entity_poly.pdbx_seq_one_letter_code
_entity_poly.pdbx_strand_id
1 'polypeptide(L)'
;MYRERQLIHLHVGQAGVQTANALWELYCLEHQIKPDGRKEASAFDQLQKRISDTKTAGAKRLNVEDLDSRLIDTTEMRSAIKKPVPAPGSELNKAVEQTRDLDNAAHETLFEVSPFGQFVPRAIFVDSEPSVIGR
;
A
#
# COMPACT_ATOMS: atom_id res chain seq x y z
N MET A 1 -21.22 16.39 7.93
CA MET A 1 -20.73 15.01 7.64
C MET A 1 -21.11 14.72 6.20
N TYR A 2 -20.16 14.80 5.27
CA TYR A 2 -20.42 14.44 3.87
C TYR A 2 -20.26 12.93 3.74
N ARG A 3 -21.24 12.24 3.15
CA ARG A 3 -21.11 10.83 2.77
C ARG A 3 -20.17 10.74 1.57
N GLU A 4 -19.29 9.74 1.58
CA GLU A 4 -18.50 9.37 0.41
C GLU A 4 -19.40 9.06 -0.79
N ARG A 5 -18.98 9.53 -1.97
CA ARG A 5 -19.71 9.30 -3.22
C ARG A 5 -19.15 8.04 -3.87
N GLN A 6 -20.04 7.07 -4.08
CA GLN A 6 -19.72 5.81 -4.74
C GLN A 6 -20.20 5.85 -6.18
N LEU A 7 -19.47 5.19 -7.07
CA LEU A 7 -19.77 5.14 -8.48
C LEU A 7 -19.87 3.67 -8.92
N ILE A 8 -20.89 3.35 -9.72
CA ILE A 8 -21.06 2.03 -10.33
C ILE A 8 -20.80 2.18 -11.83
N HIS A 9 -19.84 1.41 -12.34
CA HIS A 9 -19.57 1.31 -13.76
C HIS A 9 -20.51 0.30 -14.41
N LEU A 10 -21.29 0.72 -15.41
CA LEU A 10 -22.10 -0.17 -16.24
C LEU A 10 -21.51 -0.24 -17.65
N HIS A 11 -21.06 -1.42 -18.05
CA HIS A 11 -20.43 -1.67 -19.35
C HIS A 11 -21.33 -2.60 -20.16
N VAL A 12 -21.81 -2.11 -21.30
CA VAL A 12 -22.82 -2.82 -22.12
C VAL A 12 -22.28 -3.08 -23.52
N GLY A 13 -22.44 -4.32 -23.98
CA GLY A 13 -22.06 -4.78 -25.31
C GLY A 13 -20.55 -4.94 -25.50
N GLN A 14 -20.19 -5.55 -26.62
CA GLN A 14 -18.85 -6.05 -26.87
C GLN A 14 -17.75 -4.99 -26.78
N ALA A 15 -18.01 -3.79 -27.31
CA ALA A 15 -17.07 -2.67 -27.23
C ALA A 15 -16.95 -2.13 -25.80
N GLY A 16 -18.07 -2.07 -25.07
CA GLY A 16 -18.10 -1.60 -23.68
C GLY A 16 -17.31 -2.53 -22.76
N VAL A 17 -17.52 -3.84 -22.88
CA VAL A 17 -16.82 -4.86 -22.07
C VAL A 17 -15.31 -4.87 -22.37
N GLN A 18 -14.91 -4.83 -23.63
CA GLN A 18 -13.48 -4.82 -23.97
C GLN A 18 -12.77 -3.56 -23.47
N THR A 19 -13.41 -2.40 -23.60
CA THR A 19 -12.87 -1.14 -23.07
C THR A 19 -12.77 -1.19 -21.55
N ALA A 20 -13.79 -1.76 -20.90
CA ALA A 20 -13.83 -1.90 -19.45
C ALA A 20 -12.70 -2.79 -18.93
N ASN A 21 -12.39 -3.90 -19.59
CA ASN A 21 -11.28 -4.77 -19.18
C ASN A 21 -9.96 -3.99 -19.14
N ALA A 22 -9.65 -3.23 -20.20
CA ALA A 22 -8.45 -2.39 -20.24
C ALA A 22 -8.46 -1.29 -19.16
N LEU A 23 -9.62 -0.68 -18.89
CA LEU A 23 -9.75 0.34 -17.84
C LEU A 23 -9.53 -0.26 -16.44
N TRP A 24 -10.11 -1.42 -16.15
CA TRP A 24 -9.96 -2.07 -14.85
C TRP A 24 -8.55 -2.61 -14.63
N GLU A 25 -7.87 -3.08 -15.68
CA GLU A 25 -6.43 -3.38 -15.60
C GLU A 25 -5.63 -2.14 -15.24
N LEU A 26 -5.91 -0.99 -15.88
CA LEU A 26 -5.22 0.26 -15.58
C LEU A 26 -5.50 0.75 -14.16
N TYR A 27 -6.76 0.75 -13.71
CA TYR A 27 -7.12 1.14 -12.34
C TYR A 27 -6.44 0.25 -11.30
N CYS A 28 -6.37 -1.06 -11.55
CA CYS A 28 -5.64 -1.97 -10.69
C CYS A 28 -4.15 -1.61 -10.63
N LEU A 29 -3.50 -1.31 -11.77
CA LEU A 29 -2.10 -0.91 -11.81
C LEU A 29 -1.83 0.40 -11.07
N GLU A 30 -2.66 1.43 -11.29
CA GLU A 30 -2.52 2.73 -10.63
C GLU A 30 -2.63 2.59 -9.10
N HIS A 31 -3.53 1.73 -8.64
CA HIS A 31 -3.75 1.50 -7.21
C HIS A 31 -2.90 0.37 -6.61
N GLN A 32 -1.98 -0.21 -7.38
CA GLN A 32 -1.16 -1.37 -7.00
C GLN A 32 -2.01 -2.55 -6.49
N ILE A 33 -3.18 -2.77 -7.08
CA ILE A 33 -4.05 -3.91 -6.81
C ILE A 33 -3.67 -5.02 -7.76
N LYS A 34 -3.35 -6.18 -7.22
CA LYS A 34 -3.03 -7.38 -7.99
C LYS A 34 -4.31 -7.99 -8.59
N PRO A 35 -4.19 -8.85 -9.62
CA PRO A 35 -5.35 -9.54 -10.20
C PRO A 35 -6.14 -10.41 -9.21
N ASP A 36 -5.54 -10.80 -8.09
CA ASP A 36 -6.22 -11.50 -6.98
C ASP A 36 -7.03 -10.55 -6.08
N GLY A 37 -7.07 -9.25 -6.39
CA GLY A 37 -7.74 -8.21 -5.64
C GLY A 37 -6.99 -7.78 -4.37
N ARG A 38 -5.72 -8.16 -4.18
CA ARG A 38 -4.93 -7.71 -3.02
C ARG A 38 -4.03 -6.53 -3.39
N LYS A 39 -3.96 -5.53 -2.51
CA LYS A 39 -3.00 -4.43 -2.67
C LYS A 39 -1.57 -4.93 -2.47
N GLU A 40 -0.65 -4.49 -3.31
CA GLU A 40 0.77 -4.78 -3.15
C GLU A 40 1.27 -4.08 -1.88
N ALA A 41 1.99 -4.83 -1.05
CA ALA A 41 2.56 -4.28 0.17
C ALA A 41 3.59 -3.20 -0.21
N SER A 42 3.40 -1.97 0.26
CA SER A 42 4.38 -0.92 0.03
C SER A 42 5.73 -1.31 0.63
N ALA A 43 6.82 -0.70 0.17
CA ALA A 43 8.14 -0.91 0.76
C ALA A 43 8.14 -0.68 2.28
N PHE A 44 7.30 0.26 2.75
CA PHE A 44 7.09 0.52 4.16
C PHE A 44 6.36 -0.63 4.86
N ASP A 45 5.27 -1.17 4.31
CA ASP A 45 4.55 -2.31 4.87
C ASP A 45 5.43 -3.55 4.95
N GLN A 46 6.24 -3.78 3.92
CA GLN A 46 7.22 -4.86 3.88
C GLN A 46 8.28 -4.70 4.98
N LEU A 47 8.79 -3.47 5.17
CA LEU A 47 9.74 -3.18 6.23
C LEU A 47 9.13 -3.36 7.62
N GLN A 48 7.92 -2.84 7.84
CA GLN A 48 7.21 -2.95 9.11
C GLN A 48 6.93 -4.42 9.46
N LYS A 49 6.52 -5.22 8.47
CA LYS A 49 6.38 -6.67 8.61
C LYS A 49 7.72 -7.32 8.98
N ARG A 50 8.81 -7.00 8.27
CA ARG A 50 10.15 -7.52 8.59
C ARG A 50 10.60 -7.18 10.01
N ILE A 51 10.37 -5.95 10.46
CA ILE A 51 10.70 -5.52 11.83
C ILE A 51 9.89 -6.31 12.85
N SER A 52 8.59 -6.51 12.60
CA SER A 52 7.72 -7.31 13.45
C SER A 52 8.19 -8.76 13.52
N ASP A 53 8.41 -9.41 12.37
CA ASP A 53 8.87 -10.79 12.26
C ASP A 53 10.24 -10.98 12.95
N THR A 54 11.13 -9.99 12.84
CA THR A 54 12.44 -9.98 13.51
C THR A 54 12.30 -9.88 15.04
N LYS A 55 11.28 -9.17 15.55
CA LYS A 55 10.97 -9.10 16.98
C LYS A 55 10.39 -10.41 17.51
N THR A 56 9.49 -11.06 16.76
CA THR A 56 8.89 -12.35 17.15
C THR A 56 9.86 -13.52 17.00
N ALA A 57 10.75 -13.50 16.01
CA ALA A 57 11.79 -14.51 15.82
C ALA A 57 12.95 -14.38 16.84
N GLY A 58 12.89 -13.40 17.75
CA GLY A 58 13.92 -13.20 18.76
C GLY A 58 15.29 -12.91 18.13
N ALA A 59 15.35 -11.98 17.17
CA ALA A 59 16.63 -11.58 16.62
C ALA A 59 17.60 -11.21 17.75
N LYS A 60 18.81 -11.80 17.69
CA LYS A 60 19.86 -11.55 18.68
C LYS A 60 20.03 -10.04 18.78
N ARG A 61 19.61 -9.46 19.91
CA ARG A 61 19.91 -8.07 20.24
C ARG A 61 21.40 -7.92 20.03
N LEU A 62 21.83 -6.95 19.22
CA LEU A 62 23.24 -6.61 19.13
C LEU A 62 23.70 -6.27 20.54
N ASN A 63 24.45 -7.19 21.15
CA ASN A 63 25.01 -7.00 22.47
C ASN A 63 26.15 -6.00 22.31
N VAL A 64 26.13 -4.93 23.10
CA VAL A 64 27.16 -3.88 23.08
C VAL A 64 28.56 -4.49 23.36
N GLU A 65 28.60 -5.60 24.09
CA GLU A 65 29.81 -6.37 24.41
C GLU A 65 30.45 -7.06 23.20
N ASP A 66 29.68 -7.38 22.16
CA ASP A 66 30.17 -8.03 20.92
C ASP A 66 30.73 -7.00 19.91
N LEU A 67 30.63 -5.70 20.21
CA LEU A 67 31.03 -4.61 19.32
C LEU A 67 32.44 -4.12 19.69
N ASP A 68 33.41 -4.27 18.78
CA ASP A 68 34.78 -3.82 19.04
C ASP A 68 34.81 -2.29 19.20
N SER A 69 34.95 -1.85 20.45
CA SER A 69 35.02 -0.44 20.88
C SER A 69 36.03 0.41 20.08
N ARG A 70 37.05 -0.21 19.49
CA ARG A 70 38.08 0.46 18.68
C ARG A 70 37.56 1.00 17.35
N LEU A 71 36.45 0.46 16.83
CA LEU A 71 35.82 0.87 15.57
C LEU A 71 34.76 1.99 15.75
N ILE A 72 34.33 2.24 16.99
CA ILE A 72 33.22 3.15 17.32
C ILE A 72 33.73 4.53 17.76
N ASP A 73 35.01 4.61 18.16
CA ASP A 73 35.56 5.84 18.71
C ASP A 73 36.22 6.74 17.65
N THR A 74 35.44 7.11 16.64
CA THR A 74 35.84 8.19 15.73
C THR A 74 35.26 9.52 16.23
N THR A 75 36.04 10.59 16.14
CA THR A 75 35.61 11.95 16.51
C THR A 75 34.33 12.37 15.78
N GLU A 76 34.12 11.85 14.58
CA GLU A 76 32.91 12.05 13.77
C GLU A 76 31.67 11.40 14.41
N MET A 77 31.76 10.16 14.92
CA MET A 77 30.65 9.51 15.62
C MET A 77 30.27 10.26 16.91
N ARG A 78 31.26 10.73 17.69
CA ARG A 78 31.01 11.54 18.89
C ARG A 78 30.28 12.85 18.58
N SER A 79 30.62 13.49 17.46
CA SER A 79 29.93 14.69 17.00
C SER A 79 28.51 14.39 16.49
N ALA A 80 28.28 13.21 15.91
CA ALA A 80 26.97 12.80 15.40
C ALA A 80 25.99 12.42 16.52
N ILE A 81 26.46 11.72 17.57
CA ILE A 81 25.63 11.31 18.74
C ILE A 81 25.18 12.53 19.56
N LYS A 82 26.00 13.59 19.61
CA LYS A 82 25.64 14.84 20.29
C LYS A 82 24.64 15.70 19.52
N LYS A 83 24.35 15.39 18.25
CA LYS A 83 23.29 16.11 17.54
C LYS A 83 21.95 15.71 18.16
N PRO A 84 21.16 16.66 18.66
CA PRO A 84 19.83 16.36 19.15
C PRO A 84 19.06 15.65 18.02
N VAL A 85 18.52 14.47 18.31
CA VAL A 85 17.62 13.77 17.39
C VAL A 85 16.48 14.76 17.11
N PRO A 86 16.26 15.17 15.85
CA PRO A 86 15.15 16.06 15.53
C PRO A 86 13.85 15.43 16.05
N ALA A 87 12.95 16.25 16.59
CA ALA A 87 11.74 15.79 17.27
C ALA A 87 11.05 14.69 16.46
N PRO A 88 10.64 13.58 17.11
CA PRO A 88 10.36 12.32 16.45
C PRO A 88 9.24 12.47 15.42
N GLY A 89 9.60 12.29 14.16
CA GLY A 89 8.74 11.74 13.10
C GLY A 89 7.42 12.46 12.80
N SER A 90 7.08 13.58 13.42
CA SER A 90 5.73 14.17 13.29
C SER A 90 5.47 14.73 11.89
N GLU A 91 6.48 15.34 11.27
CA GLU A 91 6.39 15.81 9.88
C GLU A 91 6.41 14.65 8.88
N LEU A 92 7.26 13.63 9.11
CA LEU A 92 7.33 12.46 8.26
C LEU A 92 6.05 11.62 8.35
N ASN A 93 5.54 11.39 9.56
CA ASN A 93 4.30 10.65 9.81
C ASN A 93 3.11 11.41 9.23
N LYS A 94 3.05 12.75 9.37
CA LYS A 94 2.01 13.55 8.71
C LYS A 94 2.09 13.48 7.19
N ALA A 95 3.29 13.55 6.61
CA ALA A 95 3.46 13.43 5.16
C ALA A 95 3.07 12.03 4.65
N VAL A 96 3.37 10.98 5.42
CA VAL A 96 3.00 9.58 5.14
C VAL A 96 1.49 9.35 5.31
N GLU A 97 0.88 9.93 6.35
CA GLU A 97 -0.58 9.91 6.55
C GLU A 97 -1.29 10.67 5.43
N GLN A 98 -0.79 11.84 5.03
CA GLN A 98 -1.35 12.63 3.93
C GLN A 98 -1.22 11.95 2.56
N THR A 99 -0.12 11.24 2.29
CA THR A 99 -0.03 10.42 1.06
C THR A 99 -0.98 9.22 1.10
N ARG A 100 -1.15 8.58 2.27
CA ARG A 100 -2.16 7.52 2.44
C ARG A 100 -3.57 8.02 2.18
N ASP A 101 -3.93 9.20 2.67
CA ASP A 101 -5.29 9.74 2.55
C ASP A 101 -5.66 10.13 1.11
N LEU A 102 -4.69 10.61 0.31
CA LEU A 102 -4.88 10.92 -1.11
C LEU A 102 -5.11 9.66 -1.95
N ASP A 103 -4.36 8.59 -1.69
CA ASP A 103 -4.59 7.30 -2.36
C ASP A 103 -5.94 6.68 -1.95
N ASN A 104 -6.32 6.81 -0.68
CA ASN A 104 -7.49 6.12 -0.13
C ASN A 104 -8.82 6.59 -0.72
N ALA A 105 -8.94 7.89 -1.06
CA ALA A 105 -10.18 8.48 -1.54
C ALA A 105 -10.65 7.93 -2.90
N ALA A 106 -9.73 7.55 -3.79
CA ALA A 106 -10.08 6.98 -5.10
C ALA A 106 -10.55 5.52 -4.97
N HIS A 107 -9.97 4.77 -4.04
CA HIS A 107 -10.31 3.36 -3.85
C HIS A 107 -11.76 3.18 -3.38
N GLU A 108 -12.25 4.05 -2.50
CA GLU A 108 -13.60 3.98 -1.92
C GLU A 108 -14.71 4.26 -2.94
N THR A 109 -14.41 5.10 -3.96
CA THR A 109 -15.36 5.40 -5.03
C THR A 109 -15.46 4.26 -6.05
N LEU A 110 -14.34 3.62 -6.41
CA LEU A 110 -14.27 2.64 -7.51
C LEU A 110 -14.36 1.17 -7.05
N PHE A 111 -13.90 0.87 -5.83
CA PHE A 111 -13.82 -0.48 -5.30
C PHE A 111 -14.63 -0.62 -4.00
N GLU A 112 -15.03 -1.85 -3.74
CA GLU A 112 -15.48 -2.30 -2.43
C GLU A 112 -14.38 -3.13 -1.78
N VAL A 113 -14.14 -2.92 -0.49
CA VAL A 113 -13.19 -3.75 0.26
C VAL A 113 -13.96 -4.83 1.01
N SER A 114 -13.73 -6.07 0.61
CA SER A 114 -14.21 -7.27 1.31
C SER A 114 -13.66 -7.34 2.74
N PRO A 115 -14.34 -8.01 3.69
CA PRO A 115 -13.83 -8.24 5.04
C PRO A 115 -12.44 -8.90 5.08
N PHE A 116 -12.04 -9.60 4.02
CA PHE A 116 -10.73 -10.23 3.90
C PHE A 116 -9.66 -9.32 3.26
N GLY A 117 -9.95 -8.04 3.07
CA GLY A 117 -9.04 -7.05 2.49
C GLY A 117 -8.87 -7.15 0.97
N GLN A 118 -9.84 -7.76 0.29
CA GLN A 118 -9.84 -7.86 -1.17
C GLN A 118 -10.63 -6.70 -1.80
N PHE A 119 -10.05 -6.05 -2.80
CA PHE A 119 -10.67 -4.98 -3.56
C PHE A 119 -11.53 -5.58 -4.69
N VAL A 120 -12.82 -5.27 -4.66
CA VAL A 120 -13.84 -5.76 -5.61
C VAL A 120 -14.33 -4.57 -6.45
N PRO A 121 -14.16 -4.60 -7.78
CA PRO A 121 -14.64 -3.53 -8.65
C PRO A 121 -16.15 -3.29 -8.52
N ARG A 122 -16.57 -2.02 -8.44
CA ARG A 122 -17.98 -1.63 -8.54
C ARG A 122 -18.42 -1.58 -10.00
N ALA A 123 -18.40 -2.72 -10.68
CA ALA A 123 -18.66 -2.83 -12.10
C ALA A 123 -19.71 -3.90 -12.44
N ILE A 124 -20.52 -3.62 -13.46
CA ILE A 124 -21.49 -4.54 -14.05
C ILE A 124 -21.19 -4.63 -15.55
N PHE A 125 -21.02 -5.86 -16.03
CA PHE A 125 -20.77 -6.17 -17.44
C PHE A 125 -22.01 -6.87 -18.00
N VAL A 126 -22.51 -6.37 -19.14
CA VAL A 126 -23.71 -6.90 -19.79
C VAL A 126 -23.42 -7.11 -21.26
N ASP A 127 -23.56 -8.34 -21.73
CA ASP A 127 -23.48 -8.68 -23.14
C ASP A 127 -24.47 -9.83 -23.44
N SER A 128 -25.00 -9.85 -24.66
CA SER A 128 -25.78 -10.97 -25.18
C SER A 128 -24.91 -12.17 -25.55
N GLU A 129 -23.62 -11.95 -25.79
CA GLU A 129 -22.67 -13.01 -26.12
C GLU A 129 -21.82 -13.38 -24.89
N PRO A 130 -21.94 -14.60 -24.33
CA PRO A 130 -21.22 -14.99 -23.12
C PRO A 130 -19.71 -15.09 -23.31
N SER A 131 -19.24 -15.29 -24.55
CA SER A 131 -17.82 -15.40 -24.89
C SER A 131 -17.03 -14.13 -24.55
N VAL A 132 -17.72 -12.99 -24.46
CA VAL A 132 -17.14 -11.66 -24.26
C VAL A 132 -16.80 -11.39 -22.78
N ILE A 133 -17.56 -11.93 -21.84
CA ILE A 133 -17.42 -11.64 -20.39
C ILE A 133 -16.51 -12.67 -19.67
N GLY A 134 -16.30 -13.86 -20.26
CA GLY A 134 -15.59 -14.98 -19.62
C GLY A 134 -14.11 -15.15 -19.99
N ARG A 135 -13.43 -14.13 -20.51
CA ARG A 135 -12.01 -14.18 -20.88
C ARG A 135 -11.14 -13.32 -19.98
#